data_AF-A0A2I0VTQ6-F1
#
_entry.id   AF-A0A2I0VTQ6-F1
#
_cell.length_a   1.000
_cell.length_b   1.000
_cell.length_c   1.000
_cell.angle_alpha   90.00
_cell.angle_beta   90.00
_cell.angle_gamma   90.00
#
_symmetry.space_group_name_H-M   'P 1'
#
loop_
_entity.id
_entity.type
_entity.pdbx_description
1 polymer ?
#
loop_
_entity_poly.entity_id
_entity_poly.type
_entity_poly.pdbx_seq_one_letter_code
_entity_poly.pdbx_strand_id
1 'polypeptide(L)'
;MRRLKNIILDFCNRYGQNINNQKSIIVFGNSVKKRKKKAITKLWGFKMVKKVYYLGIKLALRRLLVSYFNYIIEKVNSKLNIWGKQMISLARRIVLTKSVLAALPVFVATHTLIPKKILKGIDKAARNFIWDRQGGLRGLHYISWENLCKPWKEGGLGLKSVSDITGPLRAKFAWNYLKEKDSLLNKALKAKYGSNFWENINRANKSCT
;
A
#
# COMPACT_ATOMS: atom_id res chain seq x y z
N MET A 1 14.96 -14.18 -22.67
CA MET A 1 14.73 -15.00 -21.45
C MET A 1 15.85 -15.99 -21.15
N ARG A 2 16.37 -16.77 -22.11
CA ARG A 2 17.54 -17.65 -21.88
C ARG A 2 18.79 -16.86 -21.47
N ARG A 3 19.11 -15.77 -22.18
CA ARG A 3 20.19 -14.85 -21.79
C ARG A 3 20.08 -14.33 -20.35
N LEU A 4 18.88 -13.92 -19.94
CA LEU A 4 18.64 -13.46 -18.56
C LEU A 4 18.92 -14.56 -17.53
N LYS A 5 18.50 -15.80 -17.80
CA LYS A 5 18.80 -16.95 -16.92
C LYS A 5 20.30 -17.15 -16.80
N ASN A 6 21.04 -17.09 -17.91
CA ASN A 6 22.50 -17.24 -17.90
C ASN A 6 23.19 -16.12 -17.11
N ILE A 7 22.74 -14.87 -17.25
CA ILE A 7 23.30 -13.73 -16.48
C ILE A 7 23.09 -13.95 -14.99
N ILE A 8 21.89 -14.36 -14.57
CA ILE A 8 21.62 -14.60 -13.15
C ILE A 8 22.42 -15.80 -12.63
N LEU A 9 22.56 -16.87 -13.41
CA LEU A 9 23.38 -18.02 -13.03
C LEU A 9 24.88 -17.66 -12.93
N ASP A 10 25.40 -16.85 -13.85
CA ASP A 10 26.78 -16.36 -13.77
C ASP A 10 27.00 -15.51 -12.51
N PHE A 11 26.05 -14.61 -12.20
CA PHE A 11 26.06 -13.85 -10.95
C PHE A 11 26.03 -14.77 -9.72
N CYS A 12 25.11 -15.73 -9.69
CA CYS A 12 25.00 -16.71 -8.61
C CYS A 12 26.31 -17.48 -8.39
N ASN A 13 26.94 -17.93 -9.47
CA ASN A 13 28.21 -18.66 -9.41
C ASN A 13 29.36 -17.79 -8.89
N ARG A 14 29.45 -16.52 -9.32
CA ARG A 14 30.51 -15.60 -8.89
C ARG A 14 30.42 -15.24 -7.40
N TYR A 15 29.20 -15.05 -6.89
CA TYR A 15 28.98 -14.62 -5.50
C TYR A 15 28.63 -15.78 -4.55
N GLY A 16 28.65 -17.03 -5.02
CA GLY A 16 28.29 -18.21 -4.22
C GLY A 16 26.83 -18.21 -3.74
N GLN A 17 25.93 -17.52 -4.44
CA GLN A 17 24.51 -17.40 -4.07
C GLN A 17 23.64 -18.34 -4.89
N ASN A 18 22.56 -18.86 -4.31
CA ASN A 18 21.59 -19.72 -5.00
C ASN A 18 20.19 -19.11 -5.04
N ILE A 19 19.48 -19.36 -6.15
CA ILE A 19 18.09 -18.92 -6.30
C ILE A 19 17.17 -19.86 -5.51
N ASN A 20 16.37 -19.29 -4.61
CA ASN A 20 15.31 -20.04 -3.96
C ASN A 20 14.09 -20.17 -4.89
N ASN A 21 13.91 -21.35 -5.48
CA ASN A 21 12.81 -21.64 -6.41
C ASN A 21 11.42 -21.61 -5.76
N GLN A 22 11.32 -21.85 -4.44
CA GLN A 22 10.05 -21.81 -3.72
C GLN A 22 9.57 -20.38 -3.48
N LYS A 23 10.50 -19.44 -3.25
CA LYS A 23 10.22 -18.01 -3.07
C LYS A 23 10.12 -17.26 -4.40
N SER A 24 10.77 -17.77 -5.44
CA SER A 24 10.80 -17.15 -6.77
C SER A 24 9.50 -17.42 -7.55
N ILE A 25 8.93 -16.37 -8.10
CA ILE A 25 7.60 -16.38 -8.71
C ILE A 25 7.55 -15.52 -9.96
N ILE A 26 6.69 -15.90 -10.91
CA ILE A 26 6.52 -15.18 -12.17
C ILE A 26 5.08 -14.70 -12.29
N VAL A 27 4.94 -13.40 -12.59
CA VAL A 27 3.66 -12.78 -12.96
C VAL A 27 3.72 -12.41 -14.43
N PHE A 28 2.67 -12.77 -15.17
CA PHE A 28 2.56 -12.39 -16.57
C PHE A 28 1.42 -11.41 -16.79
N GLY A 29 1.66 -10.44 -17.68
CA GLY A 29 0.61 -9.55 -18.15
C GLY A 29 -0.47 -10.30 -18.95
N ASN A 30 -1.60 -9.62 -19.17
CA ASN A 30 -2.73 -10.19 -19.91
C ASN A 30 -2.37 -10.43 -21.39
N SER A 31 -1.48 -9.62 -21.96
CA SER A 31 -1.08 -9.69 -23.38
C SER A 31 -0.22 -10.89 -23.76
N VAL A 32 0.30 -11.65 -22.79
CA VAL A 32 1.18 -12.80 -23.09
C VAL A 32 0.35 -14.05 -23.39
N LYS A 33 0.56 -14.66 -24.56
CA LYS A 33 -0.12 -15.91 -24.97
C LYS A 33 0.19 -17.07 -24.00
N LYS A 34 -0.78 -17.94 -23.73
CA LYS A 34 -0.66 -19.10 -22.80
C LYS A 34 0.53 -20.01 -23.11
N ARG A 35 0.81 -20.25 -24.40
CA ARG A 35 1.98 -21.03 -24.87
C ARG A 35 3.31 -20.42 -24.39
N LYS A 36 3.50 -19.11 -24.56
CA LYS A 36 4.69 -18.39 -24.08
C LYS A 36 4.80 -18.40 -22.55
N LYS A 37 3.69 -18.24 -21.83
CA LYS A 37 3.66 -18.33 -20.35
C LYS A 37 4.19 -19.69 -19.87
N LYS A 38 3.69 -20.79 -20.45
CA LYS A 38 4.14 -22.16 -20.13
C LYS A 38 5.62 -22.37 -20.46
N ALA A 39 6.07 -21.94 -21.65
CA ALA A 39 7.46 -22.07 -22.07
C ALA A 39 8.44 -21.34 -21.12
N ILE A 40 8.10 -20.11 -20.72
CA ILE A 40 8.91 -19.34 -19.76
C ILE A 40 8.87 -19.99 -18.38
N THR A 41 7.71 -20.45 -17.92
CA THR A 41 7.60 -21.11 -16.61
C THR A 41 8.44 -22.39 -16.57
N LYS A 42 8.42 -23.21 -17.62
CA LYS A 42 9.25 -24.42 -17.73
C LYS A 42 10.74 -24.09 -17.77
N LEU A 43 11.14 -22.99 -18.41
CA LEU A 43 12.54 -22.57 -18.49
C LEU A 43 13.10 -22.19 -17.10
N TRP A 44 12.30 -21.52 -16.27
CA TRP A 44 12.74 -21.01 -14.97
C TRP A 44 12.44 -21.95 -13.80
N GLY A 45 11.42 -22.81 -13.89
CA GLY A 45 10.99 -23.66 -12.79
C GLY A 45 10.23 -22.92 -11.67
N PHE A 46 9.92 -21.63 -11.86
CA PHE A 46 9.24 -20.81 -10.86
C PHE A 46 7.72 -20.98 -10.90
N LYS A 47 7.07 -20.76 -9.75
CA LYS A 47 5.61 -20.81 -9.66
C LYS A 47 4.99 -19.60 -10.39
N MET A 48 4.03 -19.88 -11.28
CA MET A 48 3.23 -18.83 -11.92
C MET A 48 2.12 -18.37 -10.98
N VAL A 49 2.08 -17.06 -10.70
CA VAL A 49 1.06 -16.46 -9.82
C VAL A 49 0.43 -15.23 -10.47
N LYS A 50 -0.81 -14.92 -10.10
CA LYS A 50 -1.52 -13.72 -10.58
C LYS A 50 -1.17 -12.46 -9.79
N LYS A 51 -0.67 -12.62 -8.56
CA LYS A 51 -0.43 -11.57 -7.57
C LYS A 51 0.81 -11.93 -6.77
N VAL A 52 1.58 -10.93 -6.37
CA VAL A 52 2.81 -11.07 -5.58
C VAL A 52 2.74 -10.13 -4.40
N TYR A 53 3.30 -10.54 -3.26
CA TYR A 53 3.62 -9.62 -2.19
C TYR A 53 5.08 -9.23 -2.29
N TYR A 54 5.34 -7.93 -2.31
CA TYR A 54 6.68 -7.38 -2.27
C TYR A 54 6.73 -6.32 -1.17
N LEU A 55 7.59 -6.52 -0.17
CA LEU A 55 7.70 -5.67 1.01
C LEU A 55 6.34 -5.38 1.69
N GLY A 56 5.43 -6.37 1.72
CA GLY A 56 4.09 -6.23 2.31
C GLY A 56 3.06 -5.54 1.41
N ILE A 57 3.44 -5.07 0.21
CA ILE A 57 2.52 -4.51 -0.78
C ILE A 57 2.12 -5.58 -1.78
N LYS A 58 0.81 -5.65 -2.07
CA LYS A 58 0.26 -6.57 -3.06
C LYS A 58 0.38 -5.98 -4.46
N LEU A 59 1.25 -6.57 -5.27
CA LEU A 59 1.49 -6.21 -6.65
C LEU A 59 0.66 -7.09 -7.60
N ALA A 60 0.05 -6.45 -8.59
CA ALA A 60 -0.63 -7.11 -9.70
C ALA A 60 -0.42 -6.30 -10.97
N LEU A 61 -0.32 -6.96 -12.12
CA LEU A 61 -0.18 -6.30 -13.43
C LEU A 61 -1.53 -5.79 -13.99
N ARG A 62 -2.47 -5.49 -13.09
CA ARG A 62 -3.81 -4.98 -13.38
C ARG A 62 -4.22 -4.00 -12.28
N ARG A 63 -5.27 -3.21 -12.52
CA ARG A 63 -5.87 -2.34 -11.50
C ARG A 63 -6.18 -3.13 -10.23
N LEU A 64 -5.75 -2.60 -9.09
CA LEU A 64 -5.99 -3.21 -7.79
C LEU A 64 -7.47 -3.07 -7.41
N LEU A 65 -8.06 -4.17 -6.95
CA LEU A 65 -9.42 -4.22 -6.44
C LEU A 65 -9.44 -3.76 -4.98
N VAL A 66 -10.59 -3.24 -4.52
CA VAL A 66 -10.78 -2.82 -3.13
C VAL A 66 -10.46 -3.96 -2.15
N SER A 67 -10.88 -5.19 -2.48
CA SER A 67 -10.61 -6.37 -1.66
C SER A 67 -9.12 -6.68 -1.46
N TYR A 68 -8.22 -6.14 -2.29
CA TYR A 68 -6.78 -6.32 -2.10
C TYR A 68 -6.19 -5.48 -0.99
N PHE A 69 -6.93 -4.51 -0.47
CA PHE A 69 -6.50 -3.66 0.62
C PHE A 69 -7.15 -4.05 1.95
N ASN A 70 -8.03 -5.06 1.96
CA ASN A 70 -8.68 -5.54 3.19
C ASN A 70 -7.67 -5.99 4.26
N TYR A 71 -6.51 -6.50 3.84
CA TYR A 71 -5.43 -6.88 4.77
C TYR A 71 -4.95 -5.71 5.66
N ILE A 72 -5.08 -4.46 5.19
CA ILE A 72 -4.72 -3.27 5.98
C ILE A 72 -5.72 -3.11 7.14
N ILE A 73 -7.01 -3.26 6.84
CA ILE A 73 -8.08 -3.22 7.85
C ILE A 73 -7.93 -4.40 8.80
N GLU A 74 -7.64 -5.60 8.31
CA GLU A 74 -7.37 -6.78 9.16
C GLU A 74 -6.18 -6.54 10.10
N LYS A 75 -5.10 -5.90 9.62
CA LYS A 75 -3.94 -5.55 10.45
C LYS A 75 -4.26 -4.48 11.49
N VAL A 76 -5.12 -3.52 11.17
CA VAL A 76 -5.63 -2.55 12.13
C VAL A 76 -6.48 -3.26 13.18
N ASN A 77 -7.45 -4.07 12.76
CA ASN A 77 -8.34 -4.80 13.64
C ASN A 77 -7.60 -5.79 14.55
N SER A 78 -6.55 -6.45 14.07
CA SER A 78 -5.76 -7.36 14.91
C SER A 78 -5.06 -6.61 16.04
N LYS A 79 -4.53 -5.40 15.78
CA LYS A 79 -3.97 -4.52 16.83
C LYS A 79 -5.06 -4.05 17.79
N LEU A 80 -6.21 -3.61 17.26
CA LEU A 80 -7.34 -3.18 18.07
C LEU A 80 -7.88 -4.29 18.97
N ASN A 81 -7.95 -5.53 18.49
CA ASN A 81 -8.42 -6.67 19.26
C ASN A 81 -7.47 -7.01 20.42
N ILE A 82 -6.16 -6.90 20.20
CA ILE A 82 -5.17 -7.10 21.26
C ILE A 82 -5.32 -6.02 22.34
N TRP A 83 -5.46 -4.76 21.91
CA TRP A 83 -5.62 -3.62 22.82
C TRP A 83 -6.98 -3.58 23.52
N GLY A 84 -8.05 -4.01 22.85
CA GLY A 84 -9.39 -4.05 23.40
C GLY A 84 -9.56 -5.06 24.53
N LYS A 85 -8.69 -6.09 24.60
CA LYS A 85 -8.60 -7.02 25.73
C LYS A 85 -7.89 -6.42 26.94
N GLN A 86 -7.14 -5.33 26.77
CA GLN A 86 -6.42 -4.67 27.84
C GLN A 86 -7.27 -3.53 28.41
N MET A 87 -7.19 -3.29 29.72
CA MET A 87 -7.79 -2.11 30.33
C MET A 87 -6.96 -0.86 30.00
N ILE A 88 -7.31 -0.21 28.88
CA ILE A 88 -6.60 0.97 28.37
C ILE A 88 -7.44 2.22 28.63
N SER A 89 -6.83 3.21 29.31
CA SER A 89 -7.43 4.52 29.54
C SER A 89 -7.68 5.28 28.23
N LEU A 90 -8.66 6.18 28.22
CA LEU A 90 -9.01 6.99 27.04
C LEU A 90 -7.79 7.73 26.46
N ALA A 91 -7.00 8.37 27.32
CA ALA A 91 -5.78 9.08 26.93
C ALA A 91 -4.81 8.15 26.19
N ARG A 92 -4.59 6.93 26.70
CA ARG A 92 -3.70 5.96 26.06
C ARG A 92 -4.27 5.43 24.74
N ARG A 93 -5.59 5.27 24.61
CA ARG A 93 -6.23 4.92 23.33
C ARG A 93 -6.00 5.99 22.26
N ILE A 94 -6.13 7.26 22.62
CA ILE A 94 -5.86 8.40 21.72
C ILE A 94 -4.39 8.37 21.27
N VAL A 95 -3.45 8.19 22.20
CA VAL A 95 -2.01 8.10 21.89
C VAL A 95 -1.71 6.93 20.94
N LEU A 96 -2.26 5.74 21.21
CA LEU A 96 -2.07 4.56 20.34
C LEU A 96 -2.65 4.77 18.94
N THR A 97 -3.83 5.39 18.84
CA THR A 97 -4.42 5.75 17.55
C THR A 97 -3.51 6.71 16.78
N LYS A 98 -2.98 7.73 17.45
CA LYS A 98 -2.13 8.76 16.85
C LYS A 98 -0.79 8.22 16.37
N SER A 99 -0.11 7.41 17.18
CA SER A 99 1.26 6.96 16.90
C SER A 99 1.31 5.68 16.07
N VAL A 100 0.38 4.74 16.30
CA VAL A 100 0.42 3.41 15.66
C VAL A 100 -0.58 3.31 14.51
N LEU A 101 -1.88 3.55 14.77
CA LEU A 101 -2.90 3.32 13.74
C LEU A 101 -2.73 4.24 12.54
N ALA A 102 -2.42 5.52 12.79
CA ALA A 102 -2.17 6.47 11.72
C ALA A 102 -0.93 6.11 10.87
N ALA A 103 0.06 5.42 11.43
CA ALA A 103 1.30 5.04 10.73
C ALA A 103 1.15 3.77 9.89
N LEU A 104 0.28 2.83 10.29
CA LEU A 104 0.08 1.55 9.59
C LEU A 104 -0.20 1.68 8.07
N PRO A 105 -1.13 2.54 7.61
CA PRO A 105 -1.44 2.66 6.19
C PRO A 105 -0.46 3.54 5.42
N VAL A 106 0.39 4.33 6.08
CA VAL A 106 1.29 5.32 5.42
C VAL A 106 2.23 4.66 4.43
N PHE A 107 2.83 3.52 4.81
CA PHE A 107 3.73 2.79 3.92
C PHE A 107 3.01 2.28 2.66
N VAL A 108 1.76 1.82 2.77
CA VAL A 108 1.02 1.34 1.60
C VAL A 108 0.50 2.52 0.77
N ALA A 109 0.08 3.60 1.42
CA ALA A 109 -0.47 4.80 0.80
C ALA A 109 0.57 5.58 -0.03
N THR A 110 1.84 5.51 0.36
CA THR A 110 2.95 6.11 -0.40
C THR A 110 3.22 5.39 -1.73
N HIS A 111 2.99 4.08 -1.79
CA HIS A 111 3.35 3.25 -2.94
C HIS A 111 2.16 2.84 -3.82
N THR A 112 0.92 2.97 -3.32
CA THR A 112 -0.28 2.50 -4.02
C THR A 112 -1.48 3.40 -3.80
N LEU A 113 -2.40 3.41 -4.78
CA LEU A 113 -3.67 4.12 -4.65
C LEU A 113 -4.66 3.31 -3.80
N ILE A 114 -4.67 3.58 -2.49
CA ILE A 114 -5.64 2.99 -1.58
C ILE A 114 -7.04 3.59 -1.85
N PRO A 115 -8.08 2.76 -2.06
CA PRO A 115 -9.45 3.23 -2.22
C PRO A 115 -9.95 3.98 -0.98
N LYS A 116 -10.68 5.09 -1.18
CA LYS A 116 -11.26 5.90 -0.08
C LYS A 116 -12.11 5.06 0.89
N LYS A 117 -12.82 4.03 0.41
CA LYS A 117 -13.60 3.11 1.26
C LYS A 117 -12.75 2.43 2.34
N ILE A 118 -11.50 2.08 2.00
CA ILE A 118 -10.58 1.42 2.93
C ILE A 118 -10.06 2.42 3.97
N LEU A 119 -9.66 3.61 3.52
CA LEU A 119 -9.18 4.69 4.40
C LEU A 119 -10.26 5.07 5.43
N LYS A 120 -11.50 5.29 4.97
CA LYS A 120 -12.65 5.53 5.84
C LYS A 120 -12.93 4.35 6.78
N GLY A 121 -12.68 3.12 6.36
CA GLY A 121 -12.79 1.93 7.21
C GLY A 121 -11.78 1.94 8.36
N ILE A 122 -10.55 2.38 8.10
CA ILE A 122 -9.51 2.55 9.13
C ILE A 122 -9.87 3.68 10.09
N ASP A 123 -10.30 4.84 9.57
CA ASP A 123 -10.76 5.97 10.39
C ASP A 123 -11.95 5.57 11.28
N LYS A 124 -12.89 4.76 10.75
CA LYS A 124 -13.99 4.19 11.53
C LYS A 124 -13.49 3.27 12.64
N ALA A 125 -12.57 2.35 12.34
CA ALA A 125 -12.02 1.43 13.33
C ALA A 125 -11.26 2.18 14.45
N ALA A 126 -10.49 3.20 14.09
CA ALA A 126 -9.78 4.06 15.03
C ALA A 126 -10.76 4.86 15.93
N ARG A 127 -11.82 5.40 15.34
CA ARG A 127 -12.89 6.09 16.08
C ARG A 127 -13.60 5.17 17.07
N ASN A 128 -13.97 3.98 16.62
CA ASN A 128 -14.59 2.96 17.45
C ASN A 128 -13.67 2.58 18.61
N PHE A 129 -12.38 2.37 18.37
CA PHE A 129 -11.44 2.06 19.44
C PHE A 129 -11.37 3.12 20.54
N ILE A 130 -11.44 4.41 20.19
CA ILE A 130 -11.41 5.49 21.18
C ILE A 130 -12.66 5.48 22.05
N TRP A 131 -13.84 5.33 21.44
CA TRP A 131 -15.12 5.57 22.12
C TRP A 131 -15.80 4.29 22.63
N ASP A 132 -15.57 3.14 22.01
CA ASP A 132 -16.25 1.89 22.39
C ASP A 132 -15.87 1.45 23.80
N ARG A 133 -16.85 0.89 24.50
CA ARG A 133 -16.68 0.38 25.85
C ARG A 133 -15.94 -0.97 25.80
N GLN A 134 -15.35 -1.35 26.93
CA GLN A 134 -14.72 -2.66 27.05
C GLN A 134 -15.75 -3.78 26.83
N GLY A 135 -15.29 -4.95 26.35
CA GLY A 135 -16.16 -6.10 26.10
C GLY A 135 -16.98 -6.03 24.79
N GLY A 136 -16.63 -5.12 23.86
CA GLY A 136 -17.30 -5.04 22.56
C GLY A 136 -18.64 -4.32 22.57
N LEU A 137 -18.98 -3.66 23.69
CA LEU A 137 -20.16 -2.83 23.81
C LEU A 137 -19.92 -1.48 23.11
N ARG A 138 -20.89 -1.06 22.29
CA ARG A 138 -20.83 0.23 21.61
C ARG A 138 -20.81 1.37 22.63
N GLY A 139 -19.86 2.27 22.48
CA GLY A 139 -19.77 3.48 23.29
C GLY A 139 -20.44 4.69 22.64
N LEU A 140 -20.67 5.74 23.45
CA LEU A 140 -21.15 7.01 22.94
C LEU A 140 -19.98 7.81 22.36
N HIS A 141 -20.16 8.34 21.15
CA HIS A 141 -19.19 9.20 20.49
C HIS A 141 -19.44 10.66 20.89
N TYR A 142 -18.70 11.15 21.89
CA TYR A 142 -18.91 12.51 22.42
C TYR A 142 -18.44 13.62 21.47
N ILE A 143 -17.39 13.36 20.68
CA ILE A 143 -16.78 14.35 19.78
C ILE A 143 -16.69 13.76 18.38
N SER A 144 -17.02 14.57 17.37
CA SER A 144 -16.88 14.17 15.97
C SER A 144 -15.42 13.87 15.62
N TRP A 145 -15.20 12.91 14.72
CA TRP A 145 -13.84 12.53 14.30
C TRP A 145 -13.08 13.68 13.65
N GLU A 146 -13.78 14.52 12.90
CA GLU A 146 -13.20 15.71 12.28
C GLU A 146 -12.67 16.67 13.33
N ASN A 147 -13.42 16.92 14.40
CA ASN A 147 -12.96 17.75 15.52
C ASN A 147 -11.79 17.11 16.28
N LEU A 148 -11.78 15.79 16.45
CA LEU A 148 -10.62 15.10 17.05
C LEU A 148 -9.35 15.22 16.19
N CYS A 149 -9.52 15.28 14.88
CA CYS A 149 -8.40 15.39 13.94
C CYS A 149 -7.81 16.80 13.83
N LYS A 150 -8.52 17.83 14.31
CA LYS A 150 -7.99 19.20 14.30
C LYS A 150 -6.72 19.32 15.17
N PRO A 151 -5.80 20.25 14.84
CA PRO A 151 -4.66 20.58 15.67
C PRO A 151 -5.08 21.03 17.08
N TRP A 152 -4.15 20.95 18.03
CA TRP A 152 -4.38 21.42 19.40
C TRP A 152 -4.75 22.91 19.46
N LYS A 153 -4.13 23.72 18.60
CA LYS A 153 -4.40 25.16 18.47
C LYS A 153 -5.84 25.48 18.04
N GLU A 154 -6.52 24.52 17.41
CA GLU A 154 -7.91 24.64 16.95
C GLU A 154 -8.89 23.87 17.85
N GLY A 155 -8.47 23.49 19.06
CA GLY A 155 -9.31 22.76 20.02
C GLY A 155 -9.49 21.26 19.72
N GLY A 156 -8.69 20.68 18.82
CA GLY A 156 -8.67 19.24 18.55
C GLY A 156 -7.58 18.47 19.29
N LEU A 157 -7.51 17.16 19.07
CA LEU A 157 -6.50 16.28 19.70
C LEU A 157 -5.28 15.99 18.80
N GLY A 158 -5.25 16.58 17.61
CA GLY A 158 -4.20 16.39 16.62
C GLY A 158 -4.10 14.95 16.12
N LEU A 159 -5.22 14.22 16.09
CA LEU A 159 -5.28 12.93 15.41
C LEU A 159 -5.14 13.14 13.90
N LYS A 160 -4.47 12.24 13.20
CA LYS A 160 -4.38 12.33 11.74
C LYS A 160 -5.37 11.37 11.11
N SER A 161 -6.35 11.92 10.40
CA SER A 161 -7.23 11.17 9.51
C SER A 161 -6.38 10.51 8.43
N VAL A 162 -6.52 9.19 8.31
CA VAL A 162 -5.79 8.40 7.32
C VAL A 162 -6.22 8.79 5.91
N SER A 163 -7.48 9.18 5.75
CA SER A 163 -8.03 9.70 4.49
C SER A 163 -7.27 10.95 4.02
N ASP A 164 -6.96 11.86 4.95
CA ASP A 164 -6.36 13.17 4.64
C ASP A 164 -4.86 13.08 4.41
N ILE A 165 -4.16 12.14 5.08
CA ILE A 165 -2.72 11.91 4.89
C ILE A 165 -2.38 11.51 3.45
N THR A 166 -3.29 10.86 2.72
CA THR A 166 -2.99 10.38 1.36
C THR A 166 -2.73 11.49 0.34
N GLY A 167 -3.32 12.68 0.53
CA GLY A 167 -3.11 13.82 -0.36
C GLY A 167 -1.67 14.32 -0.32
N PRO A 168 -1.16 14.75 0.84
CA PRO A 168 0.23 15.20 1.00
C PRO A 168 1.27 14.18 0.57
N LEU A 169 1.05 12.89 0.85
CA LEU A 169 1.98 11.82 0.41
C LEU A 169 2.09 11.73 -1.11
N ARG A 170 0.97 11.91 -1.82
CA ARG A 170 0.96 11.96 -3.30
C ARG A 170 1.59 13.23 -3.82
N ALA A 171 1.32 14.37 -3.17
CA ALA A 171 1.95 15.63 -3.53
C ALA A 171 3.48 15.56 -3.41
N LYS A 172 4.01 14.90 -2.37
CA LYS A 172 5.45 14.63 -2.24
C LYS A 172 6.00 13.82 -3.41
N PHE A 173 5.28 12.79 -3.87
CA PHE A 173 5.70 12.00 -5.03
C PHE A 173 5.70 12.85 -6.33
N ALA A 174 4.66 13.63 -6.55
CA ALA A 174 4.57 14.55 -7.68
C ALA A 174 5.70 15.61 -7.63
N TRP A 175 6.00 16.15 -6.45
CA TRP A 175 7.11 17.07 -6.25
C TRP A 175 8.46 16.45 -6.59
N ASN A 176 8.74 15.23 -6.11
CA ASN A 176 9.96 14.51 -6.45
C ASN A 176 10.08 14.25 -7.96
N TYR A 177 8.96 13.94 -8.62
CA TYR A 177 8.92 13.79 -10.07
C TYR A 177 9.31 15.08 -10.82
N LEU A 178 8.85 16.24 -10.35
CA LEU A 178 9.19 17.53 -10.94
C LEU A 178 10.65 17.94 -10.68
N LYS A 179 11.14 17.66 -9.47
CA LYS A 179 12.49 18.05 -9.03
C LYS A 179 13.59 17.19 -9.65
N GLU A 180 13.43 15.86 -9.64
CA GLU A 180 14.51 14.91 -9.97
C GLU A 180 14.38 14.33 -11.38
N LYS A 181 14.45 15.17 -12.42
CA LYS A 181 14.18 14.75 -13.83
C LYS A 181 14.99 13.56 -14.34
N ASP A 182 16.16 13.29 -13.74
CA ASP A 182 17.10 12.23 -14.13
C ASP A 182 16.99 10.92 -13.35
N SER A 183 16.09 10.86 -12.35
CA SER A 183 15.82 9.63 -11.61
C SER A 183 15.39 8.50 -12.55
N LEU A 184 15.85 7.27 -12.27
CA LEU A 184 15.47 6.07 -13.04
C LEU A 184 13.96 5.91 -13.14
N LEU A 185 13.24 6.26 -12.07
CA LEU A 185 11.78 6.23 -12.04
C LEU A 185 11.19 7.21 -13.07
N ASN A 186 11.73 8.43 -13.13
CA ASN A 186 11.24 9.47 -14.04
C ASN A 186 11.56 9.11 -15.49
N LYS A 187 12.73 8.54 -15.76
CA LYS A 187 13.10 8.00 -17.08
C LYS A 187 12.13 6.90 -17.51
N ALA A 188 11.82 5.95 -16.62
CA ALA A 188 10.88 4.87 -16.91
C ALA A 188 9.43 5.37 -17.11
N LEU A 189 8.98 6.35 -16.31
CA LEU A 189 7.65 6.95 -16.44
C LEU A 189 7.52 7.74 -17.74
N LYS A 190 8.51 8.57 -18.09
CA LYS A 190 8.54 9.31 -19.36
C LYS A 190 8.50 8.37 -20.57
N ALA A 191 9.27 7.28 -20.54
CA ALA A 191 9.26 6.29 -21.61
C ALA A 191 7.89 5.61 -21.79
N LYS A 192 7.15 5.38 -20.70
CA LYS A 192 5.85 4.68 -20.75
C LYS A 192 4.67 5.61 -21.05
N TYR A 193 4.68 6.82 -20.50
CA TYR A 193 3.53 7.73 -20.49
C TYR A 193 3.76 9.01 -21.31
N GLY A 194 5.01 9.29 -21.73
CA GLY A 194 5.39 10.50 -22.45
C GLY A 194 5.96 11.59 -21.54
N SER A 195 6.51 12.64 -22.15
CA SER A 195 7.02 13.84 -21.45
C SER A 195 5.90 14.71 -20.87
N ASN A 196 4.77 14.81 -21.59
CA ASN A 196 3.65 15.68 -21.24
C ASN A 196 2.57 14.88 -20.52
N PHE A 197 2.78 14.68 -19.22
CA PHE A 197 1.83 13.97 -18.34
C PHE A 197 0.55 14.77 -18.09
N TRP A 198 0.67 16.09 -17.98
CA TRP A 198 -0.40 16.99 -17.53
C TRP A 198 -1.40 17.36 -18.63
N GLU A 199 -0.99 17.34 -19.90
CA GLU A 199 -1.84 17.69 -21.04
C GLU A 199 -2.70 16.49 -21.52
N ASN A 200 -2.37 15.27 -21.10
CA ASN A 200 -2.99 14.03 -21.59
C ASN A 200 -4.11 13.50 -20.68
N ILE A 201 -4.89 14.38 -20.05
CA ILE A 201 -6.00 14.01 -19.15
C ILE A 201 -7.12 13.23 -19.89
N ASN A 202 -7.23 13.39 -21.22
CA ASN A 202 -8.28 12.77 -22.04
C ASN A 202 -8.08 11.27 -22.39
N ARG A 203 -6.96 10.64 -22.01
CA ARG A 203 -6.79 9.18 -22.19
C ARG A 203 -7.35 8.43 -20.99
N ALA A 204 -8.68 8.33 -20.93
CA ALA A 204 -9.49 7.70 -19.87
C ALA A 204 -9.16 6.24 -19.49
N ASN A 205 -8.15 5.59 -20.09
CA ASN A 205 -7.88 4.16 -19.92
C ASN A 205 -6.42 3.79 -19.56
N LYS A 206 -5.54 4.75 -19.26
CA LYS A 206 -4.20 4.43 -18.77
C LYS A 206 -4.11 4.66 -17.26
N SER A 207 -4.41 3.60 -16.50
CA SER A 207 -4.23 3.58 -15.04
C SER A 207 -2.78 3.91 -14.67
N CYS A 208 -2.57 5.06 -14.01
CA CYS A 208 -1.40 5.30 -13.18
C CYS A 208 -1.72 4.72 -11.81
N THR A 209 -1.16 3.53 -11.56
CA THR A 209 -1.17 2.76 -10.29
C THR A 209 -2.49 2.64 -9.54
#